data_AF-A0A918PGN9-F1
#
_entry.id   AF-A0A918PGN9-F1
#
_cell.length_a   1.000
_cell.length_b   1.000
_cell.length_c   1.000
_cell.angle_alpha   90.00
_cell.angle_beta   90.00
_cell.angle_gamma   90.00
#
_symmetry.space_group_name_H-M   'P 1'
#
loop_
_entity.id
_entity.type
_entity.pdbx_description
1 polymer ?
#
loop_
_entity_poly.entity_id
_entity_poly.type
_entity_poly.pdbx_seq_one_letter_code
_entity_poly.pdbx_strand_id
1 'polypeptide(L)'
;MTRARGDRDDVFSITDSVRPGVVSLPRGWGHDRPGTRMRQAALDPGVNVNRLLDGPQLDPLSGNPGLNGVPVELSPIETRL
;
A
#
# COMPACT_ATOMS: atom_id res chain seq x y z
N MET A 1 0.10 5.77 -17.78
CA MET A 1 -1.00 5.11 -17.05
C MET A 1 -0.53 3.74 -16.67
N THR A 2 0.01 3.59 -15.46
CA THR A 2 0.42 2.28 -14.93
C THR A 2 -0.60 1.90 -13.88
N ARG A 3 -1.21 0.73 -14.06
CA ARG A 3 -2.32 0.23 -13.25
C ARG A 3 -1.74 -0.66 -12.15
N ALA A 4 -1.57 -0.13 -10.94
CA ALA A 4 -1.24 -0.97 -9.80
C ALA A 4 -2.53 -1.70 -9.34
N ARG A 5 -2.66 -2.99 -9.65
CA ARG A 5 -3.70 -3.85 -9.05
C ARG A 5 -3.27 -4.21 -7.62
N GLY A 6 -3.84 -3.52 -6.64
CA GLY A 6 -3.91 -4.02 -5.27
C GLY A 6 -5.01 -5.07 -5.19
N ASP A 7 -4.64 -6.33 -4.96
CA ASP A 7 -5.54 -7.50 -4.98
C ASP A 7 -6.26 -7.75 -3.64
N ARG A 8 -6.44 -6.72 -2.79
CA ARG A 8 -7.07 -6.91 -1.48
C ARG A 8 -7.94 -5.73 -1.05
N ASP A 9 -9.06 -6.12 -0.48
CA ASP A 9 -10.09 -5.29 0.13
C ASP A 9 -9.53 -4.61 1.38
N ASP A 10 -9.39 -3.28 1.31
CA ASP A 10 -9.07 -2.47 2.49
C ASP A 10 -10.28 -1.59 2.82
N VAL A 11 -10.57 -1.44 4.11
CA VAL A 11 -11.69 -0.61 4.56
C VAL A 11 -11.21 0.82 4.67
N PHE A 12 -11.73 1.68 3.81
CA PHE A 12 -11.43 3.10 3.83
C PHE A 12 -12.39 3.88 4.74
N SER A 13 -11.84 4.84 5.46
CA SER A 13 -12.63 5.88 6.13
C SER A 13 -12.57 7.17 5.33
N ILE A 14 -13.72 7.83 5.15
CA ILE A 14 -13.82 9.13 4.49
C ILE A 14 -13.60 10.22 5.53
N THR A 15 -12.68 11.14 5.25
CA THR A 15 -12.34 12.25 6.15
C THR A 15 -12.00 13.50 5.35
N ASP A 16 -12.30 14.66 5.92
CA ASP A 16 -11.92 16.00 5.45
C ASP A 16 -10.51 16.43 5.89
N SER A 17 -9.84 15.62 6.73
CA SER A 17 -8.50 15.90 7.25
C SER A 17 -7.38 15.66 6.23
N VAL A 18 -7.71 15.15 5.04
CA VAL A 18 -6.79 14.97 3.91
C VAL A 18 -7.26 15.76 2.70
N ARG A 19 -6.31 16.14 1.84
CA ARG A 19 -6.64 16.89 0.61
C ARG A 19 -7.54 16.06 -0.31
N PRO A 20 -8.48 16.71 -1.03
CA PRO A 20 -9.24 16.04 -2.09
C PRO A 20 -8.32 15.35 -3.10
N GLY A 21 -8.66 14.11 -3.46
CA GLY A 21 -7.87 13.28 -4.38
C GLY A 21 -6.67 12.58 -3.76
N VAL A 22 -6.47 12.66 -2.44
CA VAL A 22 -5.39 11.98 -1.72
C VAL A 22 -5.96 10.83 -0.88
N VAL A 23 -5.27 9.69 -0.92
CA VAL A 23 -5.52 8.56 -0.02
C VAL A 23 -4.32 8.43 0.91
N SER A 24 -4.59 8.23 2.19
CA SER A 24 -3.55 7.87 3.18
C SER A 24 -3.65 6.39 3.49
N LEU A 25 -2.53 5.67 3.33
CA LEU A 25 -2.45 4.23 3.56
C LEU A 25 -1.38 3.94 4.62
N PRO A 26 -1.71 3.20 5.69
CA PRO A 26 -0.74 2.87 6.72
C PRO A 26 0.37 1.96 6.18
N ARG A 27 1.58 2.17 6.69
CA ARG A 27 2.77 1.37 6.37
C ARG A 27 2.98 0.29 7.43
N GLY A 28 3.76 -0.72 7.08
CA GLY A 28 4.30 -1.70 8.02
C GLY A 28 3.93 -3.15 7.73
N TRP A 29 2.83 -3.38 7.01
CA TRP A 29 2.28 -4.72 6.77
C TRP A 29 3.04 -5.58 5.74
N GLY A 30 2.65 -6.86 5.66
CA GLY A 30 3.16 -7.88 4.75
C GLY A 30 4.05 -8.94 5.41
N HIS A 31 3.88 -9.17 6.71
CA HIS A 31 4.76 -9.98 7.55
C HIS A 31 4.67 -11.50 7.33
N ASP A 32 3.72 -11.96 6.53
CA ASP A 32 3.52 -13.36 6.13
C ASP A 32 4.40 -13.80 4.95
N ARG A 33 5.12 -12.87 4.31
CA ARG A 33 5.86 -13.20 3.09
C ARG A 33 7.02 -14.18 3.34
N PRO A 34 7.40 -14.99 2.34
CA PRO A 34 8.56 -15.86 2.43
C PRO A 34 9.82 -15.08 2.84
N GLY A 35 10.54 -15.60 3.84
CA GLY A 35 11.76 -15.00 4.34
C GLY A 35 11.58 -13.92 5.42
N THR A 36 10.35 -13.49 5.72
CA THR A 36 10.11 -12.34 6.63
C THR A 36 10.44 -12.62 8.10
N ARG A 37 10.70 -13.87 8.54
CA ARG A 37 11.19 -14.28 9.89
C ARG A 37 10.51 -13.64 11.13
N MET A 38 9.38 -12.93 10.98
CA MET A 38 8.64 -12.24 12.03
C MET A 38 7.44 -13.08 12.47
N ARG A 39 7.69 -14.15 13.25
CA ARG A 39 6.68 -15.17 13.59
C ARG A 39 5.39 -14.60 14.18
N GLN A 40 5.48 -13.66 15.13
CA GLN A 40 4.30 -13.09 15.77
C GLN A 40 3.53 -12.15 14.84
N ALA A 41 4.24 -11.25 14.14
CA ALA A 41 3.61 -10.30 13.22
C ALA A 41 3.01 -10.99 11.99
N ALA A 42 3.50 -12.18 11.60
CA ALA A 42 2.92 -12.97 10.53
C ALA A 42 1.51 -13.50 10.86
N LEU A 43 1.10 -13.52 12.13
CA LEU A 43 -0.26 -13.90 12.55
C LEU A 43 -1.30 -12.84 12.17
N ASP A 44 -0.86 -11.59 12.00
CA ASP A 44 -1.67 -10.47 11.51
C ASP A 44 -0.90 -9.72 10.42
N PRO A 45 -0.88 -10.25 9.18
CA PRO A 45 0.04 -9.76 8.18
C PRO A 45 -0.39 -8.43 7.55
N GLY A 46 -1.69 -8.08 7.59
CA GLY A 46 -2.27 -6.88 6.98
C GLY A 46 -2.00 -6.68 5.48
N VAL A 47 -2.39 -5.52 4.95
CA VAL A 47 -2.23 -5.14 3.53
C VAL A 47 -0.96 -4.33 3.33
N ASN A 48 -0.04 -4.84 2.51
CA ASN A 48 1.24 -4.19 2.25
C ASN A 48 1.15 -3.18 1.10
N VAL A 49 1.03 -1.89 1.43
CA VAL A 49 1.01 -0.78 0.45
C VAL A 49 2.28 -0.67 -0.41
N ASN A 50 3.43 -1.22 0.03
CA ASN A 50 4.63 -1.23 -0.82
C ASN A 50 4.44 -2.03 -2.11
N ARG A 51 3.37 -2.84 -2.21
CA ARG A 51 2.99 -3.55 -3.44
C ARG A 51 2.48 -2.64 -4.55
N LEU A 52 2.15 -1.39 -4.24
CA LEU A 52 1.78 -0.38 -5.23
C LEU A 52 3.01 0.28 -5.88
N LEU A 53 4.21 0.00 -5.37
CA LEU A 53 5.46 0.56 -5.88
C LEU A 53 6.00 -0.32 -7.02
N ASP A 54 6.04 0.21 -8.24
CA ASP A 54 6.68 -0.43 -9.39
C ASP A 54 8.19 -0.13 -9.41
N GLY A 55 8.91 -0.78 -8.50
CA GLY A 55 10.35 -0.61 -8.33
C GLY A 55 10.71 0.74 -7.67
N PRO A 56 11.77 0.79 -6.84
CA PRO A 56 12.11 2.03 -6.18
C PRO A 56 12.81 2.97 -7.17
N GLN A 57 12.17 4.10 -7.49
CA GLN A 57 12.91 5.28 -7.92
C GLN A 57 13.73 5.77 -6.74
N LEU A 58 15.05 5.68 -6.86
CA LEU A 58 15.97 6.16 -5.84
C LEU A 58 16.29 7.62 -6.12
N ASP A 59 16.28 8.43 -5.07
CA ASP A 59 16.91 9.73 -5.13
C ASP A 59 18.40 9.57 -5.45
N PRO A 60 18.93 10.18 -6.54
CA PRO A 60 20.28 9.91 -7.01
C PRO A 60 21.39 10.31 -6.03
N LEU A 61 21.13 11.25 -5.14
CA LEU A 61 22.14 11.79 -4.22
C LEU A 61 22.19 11.04 -2.89
N SER A 62 21.02 10.69 -2.34
CA SER A 62 20.92 10.00 -1.05
C SER A 62 20.72 8.50 -1.16
N GLY A 63 20.31 8.00 -2.32
CA GLY A 63 19.87 6.61 -2.49
C GLY A 63 18.54 6.30 -1.78
N ASN A 64 17.81 7.31 -1.30
CA ASN A 64 16.54 7.11 -0.60
C ASN A 64 15.44 6.69 -1.59
N PRO A 65 14.67 5.61 -1.33
CA PRO A 65 13.58 5.22 -2.20
C PRO A 65 12.38 6.19 -2.09
N GLY A 66 11.82 6.53 -3.25
CA GLY A 66 10.54 7.23 -3.36
C GLY A 66 9.38 6.31 -3.03
N LEU A 67 8.91 6.35 -1.78
CA LEU A 67 7.87 5.43 -1.28
C LEU A 67 6.47 6.07 -1.17
N ASN A 68 6.29 7.29 -1.66
CA ASN A 68 5.07 8.09 -1.57
C ASN A 68 4.76 8.74 -2.92
N GLY A 69 3.58 9.35 -3.06
CA GLY A 69 3.18 10.03 -4.30
C GLY A 69 2.86 9.07 -5.45
N VAL A 70 2.50 7.83 -5.10
CA VAL A 70 2.13 6.78 -6.06
C VAL A 70 0.72 7.09 -6.60
N PRO A 71 0.53 7.23 -7.93
CA PRO A 71 -0.79 7.32 -8.51
C PRO A 71 -1.58 6.03 -8.27
N VAL A 72 -2.82 6.16 -7.82
CA VAL A 72 -3.73 5.04 -7.56
C VAL A 72 -5.09 5.30 -8.17
N GLU A 73 -5.80 4.23 -8.49
CA GLU A 73 -7.21 4.25 -8.84
C GLU A 73 -7.97 3.47 -7.76
N LEU A 74 -9.11 4.00 -7.34
CA LEU A 74 -10.01 3.32 -6.41
C LEU A 74 -11.23 2.80 -7.17
N SER A 75 -11.66 1.60 -6.82
CA SER A 75 -12.95 1.05 -7.24
C SER A 75 -13.68 0.50 -6.03
N PRO A 76 -15.03 0.59 -6.00
CA PRO A 76 -15.81 -0.14 -5.01
C PRO A 76 -15.47 -1.63 -5.04
N ILE A 77 -15.42 -2.23 -3.86
CA ILE A 77 -15.31 -3.68 -3.73
C ILE A 77 -16.71 -4.25 -3.98
N GLU A 78 -16.81 -5.21 -4.90
CA GLU A 78 -18.07 -5.87 -5.19
C GLU A 78 -18.36 -6.88 -4.07
N THR A 79 -19.24 -6.53 -3.13
CA THR A 79 -19.68 -7.46 -2.09
C THR A 79 -20.54 -8.54 -2.72
N ARG A 80 -19.99 -9.76 -2.89
CA ARG A 80 -20.83 -10.93 -3.16
C ARG A 80 -21.58 -11.30 -1.89
N LEU A 81 -22.90 -11.24 -1.96
CA LEU A 81 -23.82 -11.79 -0.95
C LEU A 81 -23.75 -13.32 -0.93
#